data_AF-A0A090IRI4-F1
#
_entry.id   AF-A0A090IRI4-F1
#
_cell.length_a   1.000
_cell.length_b   1.000
_cell.length_c   1.000
_cell.angle_alpha   90.00
_cell.angle_beta   90.00
_cell.angle_gamma   90.00
#
_symmetry.space_group_name_H-M   'P 1'
#
loop_
_entity.id
_entity.type
_entity.pdbx_description
1 polymer ?
#
loop_
_entity_poly.entity_id
_entity_poly.type
_entity_poly.pdbx_seq_one_letter_code
_entity_poly.pdbx_strand_id
1 'polypeptide(L)'
;MTTFRPCFLIPCYNHGKTVPAVVKSLLSFGYPMLIVDDGSNRETKQILADVVASNDGITLITLAENQGKGGAVIAGIEAAYQQSFSHAIQIDADGQHDLEALPKLIKESETHPTALISGQPVYDESVPKSRLYGRYVTHVWVWIETLSFAIKDSMCGFRSYPIGPTIGVLERVVIGRRMDFDTEIMVRMYWNETDVRFVNTRVIYPEDGISHFDALWDNVKISWMHTKLALGMLPRIPSLLRRKPVQDDHWSSHAERGTILGIQFLLWIYSTFGRGVFSVLLKPVMAYYYLRGGPVKQASDDFIQQVNAYARVKNITLPEKLSPYRHLVSFGETMLDKLAAWRGDFSEKNLVVHGTEHYEALSKREKGIVMLGSHLGNLELCRALSRRHKDLKINALVFTEHAERFNAVMKAVNPQSEVNVIQVSKMGPDTAILLQQKIDAGEWIVIVGDRTSVTKEDRVIWADFLGKPAPFPQGPFMLASILKQPVYLMFGLRDDTQKDPRFDVYFEPFSEQIILPRGQREEALQEVVQNYAQRLEHFTLKAPSQWYNFFNFWQLTGKKDDN
;
A
#
# COMPACT_ATOMS: atom_id res chain seq x y z
N MET A 1 -12.46 26.61 6.07
CA MET A 1 -11.40 26.31 5.08
C MET A 1 -10.25 27.26 5.34
N THR A 2 -9.19 26.81 6.01
CA THR A 2 -7.95 27.58 6.16
C THR A 2 -7.12 27.37 4.90
N THR A 3 -6.91 28.42 4.11
CA THR A 3 -6.11 28.40 2.89
C THR A 3 -4.72 27.83 3.16
N PHE A 4 -4.24 26.92 2.30
CA PHE A 4 -2.89 26.38 2.40
C PHE A 4 -1.87 27.50 2.15
N ARG A 5 -1.12 27.84 3.20
CA ARG A 5 -0.10 28.88 3.25
C ARG A 5 1.11 28.37 4.04
N PRO A 6 2.01 27.60 3.43
CA PRO A 6 3.17 27.04 4.12
C PRO A 6 4.33 28.05 4.18
N CYS A 7 5.28 27.81 5.09
CA CYS A 7 6.61 28.41 5.07
C CYS A 7 7.69 27.34 5.26
N PHE A 8 8.91 27.61 4.81
CA PHE A 8 10.07 26.82 5.19
C PHE A 8 10.60 27.29 6.55
N LEU A 9 10.98 26.36 7.40
CA LEU A 9 11.57 26.61 8.71
C LEU A 9 12.95 25.97 8.78
N ILE A 10 13.99 26.79 8.92
CA ILE A 10 15.39 26.37 8.86
C ILE A 10 16.06 26.66 10.22
N PRO A 11 16.11 25.68 11.15
CA PRO A 11 16.89 25.82 12.37
C PRO A 11 18.39 25.74 12.05
N CYS A 12 19.17 26.72 12.51
CA CYS A 12 20.59 26.82 12.24
C CYS A 12 21.39 27.05 13.53
N TYR A 13 22.34 26.16 13.81
CA TYR A 13 23.38 26.35 14.81
C TYR A 13 24.75 26.08 14.19
N ASN A 14 25.57 27.12 13.99
CA ASN A 14 26.92 27.03 13.40
C ASN A 14 27.03 26.37 12.01
N HIS A 15 25.92 26.27 11.27
CA HIS A 15 25.87 25.76 9.89
C HIS A 15 25.86 26.90 8.84
N GLY A 16 26.42 28.08 9.16
CA GLY A 16 26.36 29.25 8.28
C GLY A 16 26.86 29.01 6.86
N LYS A 17 27.86 28.14 6.67
CA LYS A 17 28.44 27.85 5.35
C LYS A 17 27.51 27.04 4.43
N THR A 18 26.59 26.26 4.97
CA THR A 18 25.66 25.40 4.19
C THR A 18 24.33 26.11 3.91
N VAL A 19 23.90 27.03 4.78
CA VAL A 19 22.63 27.77 4.65
C VAL A 19 22.43 28.44 3.28
N PRO A 20 23.42 29.14 2.67
CA PRO A 20 23.23 29.75 1.35
C PRO A 20 22.82 28.75 0.26
N ALA A 21 23.39 27.54 0.28
CA ALA A 21 23.05 26.50 -0.68
C ALA A 21 21.63 25.96 -0.44
N VAL A 22 21.26 25.74 0.83
CA VAL A 22 19.91 25.32 1.23
C VAL A 22 18.88 26.37 0.79
N VAL A 23 19.09 27.66 1.11
CA VAL A 23 18.19 28.74 0.70
C VAL A 23 18.05 28.79 -0.83
N LYS A 24 19.17 28.77 -1.57
CA LYS A 24 19.15 28.78 -3.04
C LYS A 24 18.31 27.63 -3.62
N SER A 25 18.39 26.44 -3.04
CA SER A 25 17.62 25.28 -3.48
C SER A 25 16.12 25.43 -3.24
N LEU A 26 15.73 26.12 -2.17
CA LEU A 26 14.34 26.32 -1.76
C LEU A 26 13.66 27.50 -2.47
N LEU A 27 14.42 28.47 -3.00
CA LEU A 27 13.86 29.64 -3.71
C LEU A 27 12.93 29.25 -4.87
N SER A 28 13.23 28.15 -5.55
CA SER A 28 12.44 27.64 -6.68
C SER A 28 11.00 27.25 -6.33
N PHE A 29 10.70 27.04 -5.05
CA PHE A 29 9.37 26.67 -4.58
C PHE A 29 8.48 27.87 -4.24
N GLY A 30 9.05 29.08 -4.13
CA GLY A 30 8.29 30.32 -3.97
C GLY A 30 7.56 30.51 -2.63
N TYR A 31 7.94 29.78 -1.57
CA TYR A 31 7.38 29.94 -0.23
C TYR A 31 8.26 30.81 0.67
N PRO A 32 7.67 31.59 1.60
CA PRO A 32 8.44 32.33 2.60
C PRO A 32 9.31 31.42 3.46
N MET A 33 10.44 31.94 3.95
CA MET A 33 11.39 31.20 4.76
C MET A 33 11.58 31.87 6.11
N LEU A 34 11.59 31.07 7.17
CA LEU A 34 11.95 31.45 8.52
C LEU A 34 13.26 30.76 8.87
N ILE A 35 14.34 31.52 9.01
CA ILE A 35 15.62 31.01 9.48
C ILE A 35 15.72 31.31 10.98
N VAL A 36 15.99 30.30 11.79
CA VAL A 36 16.17 30.46 13.24
C VAL A 36 17.64 30.25 13.58
N ASP A 37 18.35 31.32 13.90
CA ASP A 37 19.69 31.26 14.48
C ASP A 37 19.61 30.88 15.97
N ASP A 38 20.03 29.67 16.30
CA ASP A 38 20.03 29.11 17.66
C ASP A 38 21.27 29.53 18.46
N GLY A 39 21.58 30.82 18.45
CA GLY A 39 22.73 31.38 19.17
C GLY A 39 24.08 31.01 18.55
N SER A 40 24.22 31.05 17.22
CA SER A 40 25.46 30.71 16.52
C SER A 40 26.61 31.70 16.78
N ASN A 41 27.81 31.31 16.35
CA ASN A 41 29.00 32.15 16.36
C ASN A 41 28.89 33.38 15.42
N ARG A 42 29.82 34.32 15.56
CA ARG A 42 29.83 35.59 14.80
C ARG A 42 29.91 35.38 13.29
N GLU A 43 30.68 34.40 12.82
CA GLU A 43 30.82 34.08 11.39
C GLU A 43 29.48 33.65 10.80
N THR A 44 28.79 32.72 11.47
CA THR A 44 27.46 32.24 11.04
C THR A 44 26.44 33.37 11.06
N LYS A 45 26.41 34.19 12.12
CA LYS A 45 25.51 35.35 12.22
C LYS A 45 25.67 36.33 11.05
N GLN A 46 26.92 36.59 10.65
CA GLN A 46 27.18 37.45 9.49
C GLN A 46 26.63 36.82 8.20
N ILE A 47 26.90 35.53 7.96
CA ILE A 47 26.41 34.85 6.76
C ILE A 47 24.88 34.83 6.71
N LEU A 48 24.21 34.57 7.85
CA LEU A 48 22.75 34.59 7.92
C LEU A 48 22.17 35.98 7.61
N ALA A 49 22.81 37.04 8.13
CA ALA A 49 22.42 38.41 7.82
C ALA A 49 22.59 38.73 6.33
N ASP A 50 23.69 38.30 5.71
CA ASP A 50 23.96 38.51 4.28
C ASP A 50 22.94 37.76 3.40
N VAL A 51 22.58 36.52 3.79
CA VAL A 51 21.55 35.73 3.10
C VAL A 51 20.19 36.42 3.14
N VAL A 52 19.79 36.96 4.28
CA VAL A 52 18.51 37.66 4.44
C VAL A 52 18.51 38.99 3.68
N ALA A 53 19.63 39.73 3.70
CA ALA A 53 19.75 40.98 2.95
C ALA A 53 19.71 40.79 1.42
N SER A 54 20.11 39.60 0.94
CA SER A 54 20.22 39.30 -0.49
C SER A 54 18.97 38.64 -1.09
N ASN A 55 17.96 38.29 -0.27
CA ASN A 55 16.79 37.52 -0.72
C ASN A 55 15.50 38.05 -0.08
N ASP A 56 14.50 38.35 -0.90
CA ASP A 56 13.17 38.72 -0.42
C ASP A 56 12.43 37.51 0.18
N GLY A 57 11.54 37.78 1.15
CA GLY A 57 10.66 36.74 1.72
C GLY A 57 11.34 35.83 2.75
N ILE A 58 12.54 36.15 3.20
CA ILE A 58 13.26 35.46 4.28
C ILE A 58 13.19 36.29 5.56
N THR A 59 12.77 35.67 6.67
CA THR A 59 12.80 36.27 8.01
C THR A 59 13.86 35.57 8.85
N LEU A 60 14.73 36.34 9.52
CA LEU A 60 15.70 35.82 10.48
C LEU A 60 15.20 36.02 11.91
N ILE A 61 15.18 34.95 12.68
CA ILE A 61 14.89 34.93 14.12
C ILE A 61 16.18 34.55 14.83
N THR A 62 16.64 35.37 15.77
CA THR A 62 17.89 35.11 16.49
C THR A 62 17.62 34.84 17.97
N LEU A 63 18.00 33.66 18.44
CA LEU A 63 17.96 33.29 19.85
C LEU A 63 19.24 33.79 20.55
N ALA A 64 19.09 34.22 21.80
CA ALA A 64 20.20 34.80 22.58
C ALA A 64 21.29 33.75 22.89
N GLU A 65 20.88 32.51 23.15
CA GLU A 65 21.73 31.38 23.47
C GLU A 65 21.23 30.11 22.76
N ASN A 66 22.11 29.11 22.65
CA ASN A 66 21.77 27.81 22.05
C ASN A 66 20.81 27.02 22.93
N GLN A 67 19.59 26.84 22.45
CA GLN A 67 18.53 26.07 23.10
C GLN A 67 18.46 24.61 22.58
N GLY A 68 19.13 24.32 21.47
CA GLY A 68 19.11 23.06 20.75
C GLY A 68 18.10 23.07 19.60
N LYS A 69 18.26 22.10 18.69
CA LYS A 69 17.43 21.96 17.48
C LYS A 69 15.93 22.10 17.77
N GLY A 70 15.41 21.40 18.76
CA GLY A 70 14.01 21.48 19.15
C GLY A 70 13.60 22.86 19.65
N GLY A 71 14.45 23.55 20.42
CA GLY A 71 14.22 24.93 20.84
C GLY A 71 14.12 25.89 19.66
N ALA A 72 15.02 25.76 18.69
CA ALA A 72 15.00 26.54 17.45
C ALA A 72 13.74 26.26 16.61
N VAL A 73 13.34 24.99 16.47
CA VAL A 73 12.13 24.61 15.74
C VAL A 73 10.87 25.13 16.44
N ILE A 74 10.78 25.03 17.77
CA ILE A 74 9.65 25.59 18.55
C ILE A 74 9.53 27.10 18.32
N ALA A 75 10.62 27.85 18.48
CA ALA A 75 10.62 29.29 18.25
C ALA A 75 10.20 29.65 16.82
N GLY A 76 10.64 28.86 15.84
CA GLY A 76 10.23 29.01 14.45
C GLY A 76 8.75 28.75 14.20
N ILE A 77 8.18 27.70 14.82
CA ILE A 77 6.75 27.36 14.71
C ILE A 77 5.89 28.44 15.38
N GLU A 78 6.32 28.97 16.53
CA GLU A 78 5.66 30.09 17.22
C GLU A 78 5.66 31.36 16.35
N ALA A 79 6.79 31.70 15.74
CA ALA A 79 6.87 32.82 14.81
C ALA A 79 6.01 32.59 13.55
N ALA A 80 5.96 31.35 13.04
CA ALA A 80 5.12 31.00 11.92
C ALA A 80 3.63 31.15 12.25
N TYR A 81 3.23 30.77 13.47
CA TYR A 81 1.88 30.95 14.00
C TYR A 81 1.50 32.43 14.09
N GLN A 82 2.39 33.29 14.62
CA GLN A 82 2.18 34.73 14.68
C GLN A 82 1.99 35.37 13.30
N GLN A 83 2.66 34.84 12.27
CA GLN A 83 2.53 35.29 10.88
C GLN A 83 1.34 34.63 10.13
N SER A 84 0.51 33.85 10.85
CA SER A 84 -0.66 33.16 10.29
C SER A 84 -0.32 32.23 9.13
N PHE A 85 0.82 31.54 9.21
CA PHE A 85 1.09 30.39 8.34
C PHE A 85 0.22 29.21 8.76
N SER A 86 -0.12 28.37 7.78
CA SER A 86 -0.86 27.12 8.01
C SER A 86 0.07 25.95 8.35
N HIS A 87 1.27 25.93 7.76
CA HIS A 87 2.23 24.85 7.88
C HIS A 87 3.65 25.41 8.01
N ALA A 88 4.47 24.77 8.85
CA ALA A 88 5.91 24.99 8.91
C ALA A 88 6.63 23.74 8.40
N ILE A 89 7.32 23.86 7.27
CA ILE A 89 8.08 22.77 6.66
C ILE A 89 9.53 22.88 7.13
N GLN A 90 9.90 22.02 8.07
CA GLN A 90 11.25 21.97 8.60
C GLN A 90 12.23 21.42 7.56
N ILE A 91 13.30 22.16 7.33
CA ILE A 91 14.46 21.77 6.52
C ILE A 91 15.72 22.05 7.35
N ASP A 92 16.48 21.01 7.70
CA ASP A 92 17.72 21.17 8.46
C ASP A 92 18.77 21.97 7.65
N ALA A 93 19.54 22.83 8.36
CA ALA A 93 20.50 23.74 7.74
C ALA A 93 21.75 23.07 7.16
N ASP A 94 21.98 21.79 7.42
CA ASP A 94 23.16 21.03 7.01
C ASP A 94 23.11 20.53 5.54
N GLY A 95 21.94 20.65 4.89
CA GLY A 95 21.74 20.24 3.50
C GLY A 95 21.57 18.74 3.28
N GLN A 96 21.29 17.94 4.33
CA GLN A 96 21.16 16.48 4.22
C GLN A 96 19.81 15.98 3.67
N HIS A 97 18.83 16.87 3.48
CA HIS A 97 17.50 16.48 3.02
C HIS A 97 17.41 16.30 1.51
N ASP A 98 16.75 15.21 1.10
CA ASP A 98 16.41 14.94 -0.29
C ASP A 98 15.25 15.85 -0.75
N LEU A 99 15.62 16.92 -1.46
CA LEU A 99 14.67 17.89 -1.99
C LEU A 99 13.84 17.34 -3.15
N GLU A 100 14.18 16.19 -3.74
CA GLU A 100 13.31 15.50 -4.72
C GLU A 100 12.01 15.01 -4.07
N ALA A 101 12.04 14.76 -2.75
CA ALA A 101 10.86 14.37 -1.97
C ALA A 101 9.98 15.57 -1.56
N LEU A 102 10.50 16.79 -1.64
CA LEU A 102 9.83 18.00 -1.14
C LEU A 102 8.50 18.32 -1.86
N PRO A 103 8.38 18.24 -3.20
CA PRO A 103 7.09 18.43 -3.88
C PRO A 103 5.99 17.47 -3.36
N LYS A 104 6.36 16.22 -3.05
CA LYS A 104 5.42 15.23 -2.50
C LYS A 104 4.99 15.59 -1.09
N LEU A 105 5.94 16.00 -0.24
CA LEU A 105 5.67 16.44 1.13
C LEU A 105 4.71 17.64 1.17
N ILE A 106 4.93 18.62 0.29
CA ILE A 106 4.08 19.81 0.15
C ILE A 106 2.67 19.41 -0.29
N LYS A 107 2.55 18.61 -1.35
CA LYS A 107 1.27 18.15 -1.88
C LYS A 107 0.46 17.35 -0.84
N GLU A 108 1.13 16.46 -0.10
CA GLU A 108 0.49 15.68 0.96
C GLU A 108 -0.01 16.58 2.11
N SER A 109 0.77 17.61 2.45
CA SER A 109 0.37 18.61 3.46
C SER A 109 -0.84 19.44 3.02
N GLU A 110 -0.90 19.81 1.73
CA GLU A 110 -2.05 20.51 1.16
C GLU A 110 -3.30 19.63 1.14
N THR A 111 -3.15 18.35 0.83
CA THR A 111 -4.23 17.35 0.79
C THR A 111 -4.77 17.05 2.20
N HIS A 112 -3.90 17.06 3.20
CA HIS A 112 -4.21 16.72 4.59
C HIS A 112 -3.80 17.85 5.55
N PRO A 113 -4.53 18.99 5.56
CA PRO A 113 -4.10 20.25 6.20
C PRO A 113 -4.02 20.21 7.72
N THR A 114 -4.50 19.15 8.37
CA THR A 114 -4.43 18.95 9.82
C THR A 114 -3.49 17.82 10.21
N ALA A 115 -2.87 17.13 9.24
CA ALA A 115 -1.97 16.02 9.49
C ALA A 115 -0.51 16.48 9.54
N LEU A 116 0.28 15.82 10.38
CA LEU A 116 1.73 15.94 10.37
C LEU A 116 2.30 15.02 9.30
N ILE A 117 3.02 15.59 8.34
CA ILE A 117 3.62 14.84 7.22
C ILE A 117 5.13 14.75 7.47
N SER A 118 5.67 13.54 7.59
CA SER A 118 7.09 13.32 7.89
C SER A 118 7.77 12.51 6.79
N GLY A 119 9.07 12.74 6.59
CA GLY A 119 9.90 11.89 5.75
C GLY A 119 10.07 10.50 6.39
N GLN A 120 9.94 9.45 5.58
CA GLN A 120 10.38 8.10 5.90
C GLN A 120 11.67 7.81 5.12
N PRO A 121 12.82 7.81 5.81
CA PRO A 121 14.09 7.42 5.22
C PRO A 121 14.08 6.04 4.57
N VAL A 122 14.46 6.02 3.30
CA VAL A 122 14.79 4.82 2.53
C VAL A 122 16.31 4.71 2.51
N TYR A 123 16.82 3.65 3.13
CA TYR A 123 18.24 3.39 3.30
C TYR A 123 18.79 2.52 2.17
N ASP A 124 20.01 2.81 1.74
CA ASP A 124 20.81 1.93 0.89
C ASP A 124 21.87 1.17 1.72
N GLU A 125 22.76 0.43 1.05
CA GLU A 125 23.79 -0.39 1.70
C GLU A 125 24.91 0.43 2.40
N SER A 126 24.96 1.75 2.19
CA SER A 126 26.02 2.63 2.72
C SER A 126 25.86 2.99 4.20
N VAL A 127 24.73 2.65 4.81
CA VAL A 127 24.33 3.16 6.12
C VAL A 127 25.01 2.41 7.26
N PRO A 128 25.63 3.09 8.24
CA PRO A 128 26.20 2.44 9.42
C PRO A 128 25.14 1.65 10.20
N LYS A 129 25.38 0.34 10.37
CA LYS A 129 24.44 -0.58 11.05
C LYS A 129 24.05 -0.12 12.46
N SER A 130 24.96 0.52 13.20
CA SER A 130 24.69 1.06 14.53
C SER A 130 23.57 2.10 14.54
N ARG A 131 23.48 2.95 13.51
CA ARG A 131 22.40 3.95 13.37
C ARG A 131 21.06 3.30 13.04
N LEU A 132 21.07 2.22 12.25
CA LEU A 132 19.86 1.44 11.96
C LEU A 132 19.30 0.77 13.22
N TYR A 133 20.16 0.17 14.04
CA TYR A 133 19.71 -0.48 15.29
C TYR A 133 19.16 0.52 16.30
N GLY A 134 19.86 1.64 16.54
CA GLY A 134 19.39 2.68 17.46
C GLY A 134 18.01 3.21 17.04
N ARG A 135 17.82 3.44 15.74
CA ARG A 135 16.56 3.89 15.17
C ARG A 135 15.43 2.88 15.31
N TYR A 136 15.73 1.61 15.07
CA TYR A 136 14.74 0.55 15.24
C TYR A 136 14.30 0.41 16.70
N VAL A 137 15.20 0.59 17.67
CA VAL A 137 14.83 0.61 19.10
C VAL A 137 13.85 1.76 19.39
N THR A 138 14.11 2.96 18.86
CA THR A 138 13.18 4.09 18.98
C THR A 138 11.82 3.77 18.36
N HIS A 139 11.76 3.10 17.20
CA HIS A 139 10.48 2.69 16.59
C HIS A 139 9.67 1.80 17.50
N VAL A 140 10.30 0.79 18.12
CA VAL A 140 9.63 -0.13 19.05
C VAL A 140 9.03 0.64 20.23
N TRP A 141 9.78 1.57 20.82
CA TRP A 141 9.27 2.39 21.93
C TRP A 141 8.11 3.28 21.51
N VAL A 142 8.20 3.93 20.34
CA VAL A 142 7.11 4.75 19.81
C VAL A 142 5.84 3.92 19.56
N TRP A 143 5.97 2.69 19.06
CA TRP A 143 4.82 1.81 18.87
C TRP A 143 4.17 1.42 20.19
N ILE A 144 4.97 1.18 21.23
CA ILE A 144 4.47 0.96 22.58
C ILE A 144 3.72 2.21 23.07
N GLU A 145 4.37 3.37 23.02
CA GLU A 145 3.85 4.66 23.51
C GLU A 145 2.56 5.10 22.82
N THR A 146 2.33 4.66 21.59
CA THR A 146 1.18 5.03 20.77
C THR A 146 0.17 3.92 20.60
N LEU A 147 0.50 2.69 21.05
CA LEU A 147 -0.22 1.45 20.79
C LEU A 147 -0.56 1.27 19.30
N SER A 148 0.35 1.70 18.42
CA SER A 148 0.09 1.81 16.99
C SER A 148 1.35 1.69 16.15
N PHE A 149 1.22 1.09 14.97
CA PHE A 149 2.26 1.05 13.94
C PHE A 149 2.13 2.19 12.93
N ALA A 150 1.28 3.18 13.19
CA ALA A 150 1.05 4.31 12.28
C ALA A 150 2.32 5.16 12.10
N ILE A 151 3.08 5.38 13.19
CA ILE A 151 4.35 6.11 13.12
C ILE A 151 5.43 5.17 12.60
N LYS A 152 5.86 5.40 11.35
CA LYS A 152 6.92 4.64 10.67
C LYS A 152 8.30 5.12 11.06
N ASP A 153 8.44 6.42 11.28
CA ASP A 153 9.64 7.01 11.81
C ASP A 153 9.37 8.31 12.56
N SER A 154 9.96 8.47 13.75
CA SER A 154 9.78 9.65 14.58
C SER A 154 10.97 10.60 14.60
N MET A 155 12.11 10.20 14.06
CA MET A 155 13.38 10.93 14.20
C MET A 155 13.74 11.79 12.98
N CYS A 156 13.09 11.57 11.84
CA CYS A 156 13.33 12.37 10.64
C CYS A 156 12.85 13.81 10.86
N GLY A 157 13.76 14.78 10.68
CA GLY A 157 13.50 16.21 10.74
C GLY A 157 12.90 16.79 9.45
N PHE A 158 12.88 16.02 8.34
CA PHE A 158 12.21 16.42 7.10
C PHE A 158 10.70 16.31 7.29
N ARG A 159 10.04 17.40 7.69
CA ARG A 159 8.67 17.32 8.22
C ARG A 159 7.87 18.60 7.98
N SER A 160 6.60 18.44 7.63
CA SER A 160 5.60 19.51 7.60
C SER A 160 4.73 19.44 8.85
N TYR A 161 4.78 20.50 9.66
CA TYR A 161 3.97 20.66 10.86
C TYR A 161 2.72 21.47 10.54
N PRO A 162 1.50 20.93 10.74
CA PRO A 162 0.29 21.74 10.73
C PRO A 162 0.32 22.65 11.97
N ILE A 163 0.42 23.96 11.77
CA ILE A 163 0.78 24.90 12.84
C ILE A 163 -0.27 24.88 13.96
N GLY A 164 -1.56 24.93 13.63
CA GLY A 164 -2.64 24.93 14.64
C GLY A 164 -2.59 23.72 15.59
N PRO A 165 -2.64 22.48 15.08
CA PRO A 165 -2.48 21.28 15.90
C PRO A 165 -1.16 21.25 16.70
N THR A 166 -0.08 21.74 16.11
CA THR A 166 1.24 21.76 16.76
C THR A 166 1.27 22.72 17.95
N ILE A 167 0.78 23.95 17.78
CA ILE A 167 0.66 24.95 18.86
C ILE A 167 -0.22 24.42 19.99
N GLY A 168 -1.33 23.75 19.66
CA GLY A 168 -2.20 23.14 20.67
C GLY A 168 -1.52 22.10 21.56
N VAL A 169 -0.44 21.46 21.08
CA VAL A 169 0.41 20.58 21.90
C VAL A 169 1.42 21.39 22.71
N LEU A 170 2.10 22.35 22.07
CA LEU A 170 3.14 23.18 22.69
C LEU A 170 2.63 24.02 23.87
N GLU A 171 1.39 24.50 23.80
CA GLU A 171 0.75 25.25 24.90
C GLU A 171 0.42 24.38 26.12
N ARG A 172 0.26 23.06 25.94
CA ARG A 172 -0.18 22.14 27.00
C ARG A 172 0.97 21.44 27.70
N VAL A 173 2.09 21.26 27.01
CA VAL A 173 3.21 20.47 27.52
C VAL A 173 4.56 21.04 27.12
N VAL A 174 5.48 21.06 28.07
CA VAL A 174 6.90 21.35 27.80
C VAL A 174 7.57 20.13 27.17
N ILE A 175 8.03 20.30 25.93
CA ILE A 175 8.70 19.27 25.13
C ILE A 175 10.22 19.42 25.23
N GLY A 176 10.95 18.32 25.06
CA GLY A 176 12.40 18.33 24.87
C GLY A 176 12.85 19.32 23.79
N ARG A 177 14.00 19.97 24.01
CA ARG A 177 14.53 21.02 23.12
C ARG A 177 15.70 20.57 22.24
N ARG A 178 16.14 19.31 22.36
CA ARG A 178 17.30 18.80 21.60
C ARG A 178 16.86 17.67 20.67
N MET A 179 17.67 16.60 20.57
CA MET A 179 17.41 15.46 19.67
C MET A 179 16.20 14.64 20.09
N ASP A 180 15.75 14.76 21.35
CA ASP A 180 14.52 14.18 21.86
C ASP A 180 13.26 14.88 21.31
N PHE A 181 13.37 16.12 20.82
CA PHE A 181 12.24 16.89 20.31
C PHE A 181 11.47 16.17 19.21
N ASP A 182 12.15 15.72 18.15
CA ASP A 182 11.53 15.20 16.92
C ASP A 182 10.57 14.04 17.22
N THR A 183 10.97 13.16 18.15
CA THR A 183 10.14 12.03 18.59
C THR A 183 9.06 12.48 19.56
N GLU A 184 9.40 13.28 20.58
CA GLU A 184 8.43 13.68 21.60
C GLU A 184 7.25 14.48 21.01
N ILE A 185 7.51 15.43 20.11
CA ILE A 185 6.44 16.21 19.47
C ILE A 185 5.51 15.33 18.63
N MET A 186 6.06 14.39 17.86
CA MET A 186 5.25 13.51 17.01
C MET A 186 4.33 12.61 17.84
N VAL A 187 4.85 11.99 18.90
CA VAL A 187 4.05 11.13 19.80
C VAL A 187 2.97 11.95 20.50
N ARG A 188 3.29 13.17 20.95
CA ARG A 188 2.31 14.03 21.63
C ARG A 188 1.23 14.56 20.68
N MET A 189 1.59 14.91 19.44
CA MET A 189 0.61 15.24 18.40
C MET A 189 -0.27 14.04 18.07
N TYR A 190 0.31 12.84 18.00
CA TYR A 190 -0.45 11.60 17.84
C TYR A 190 -1.43 11.40 19.02
N TRP A 191 -1.01 11.58 20.26
CA TRP A 191 -1.93 11.49 21.40
C TRP A 191 -3.03 12.56 21.40
N ASN A 192 -2.83 13.68 20.71
CA ASN A 192 -3.80 14.75 20.54
C ASN A 192 -4.59 14.62 19.22
N GLU A 193 -4.79 13.38 18.75
CA GLU A 193 -5.59 13.03 17.57
C GLU A 193 -5.11 13.64 16.25
N THR A 194 -3.87 14.13 16.20
CA THR A 194 -3.27 14.56 14.93
C THR A 194 -2.82 13.33 14.15
N ASP A 195 -3.28 13.23 12.90
CA ASP A 195 -2.85 12.17 11.99
C ASP A 195 -1.39 12.36 11.59
N VAL A 196 -0.67 11.25 11.48
CA VAL A 196 0.73 11.24 11.06
C VAL A 196 0.85 10.42 9.79
N ARG A 197 1.41 11.03 8.74
CA ARG A 197 1.58 10.45 7.41
C ARG A 197 3.03 10.54 6.96
N PHE A 198 3.41 9.68 6.02
CA PHE A 198 4.80 9.52 5.62
C PHE A 198 5.01 9.67 4.13
N VAL A 199 6.11 10.32 3.76
CA VAL A 199 6.60 10.38 2.38
C VAL A 199 8.00 9.78 2.32
N ASN A 200 8.25 8.87 1.38
CA ASN A 200 9.58 8.28 1.22
C ASN A 200 10.59 9.36 0.83
N THR A 201 11.74 9.38 1.50
CA THR A 201 12.85 10.31 1.27
C THR A 201 14.18 9.57 1.33
N ARG A 202 15.14 9.92 0.48
CA ARG A 202 16.48 9.34 0.55
C ARG A 202 17.28 10.00 1.67
N VAL A 203 18.23 9.25 2.23
CA VAL A 203 19.17 9.80 3.23
C VAL A 203 20.49 10.10 2.55
N ILE A 204 20.94 11.36 2.64
CA ILE A 204 22.21 11.78 2.09
C ILE A 204 23.15 12.04 3.28
N TYR A 205 24.21 11.24 3.41
CA TYR A 205 25.26 11.46 4.41
C TYR A 205 26.48 12.11 3.73
N PRO A 206 26.68 13.44 3.87
CA PRO A 206 27.87 14.10 3.34
C PRO A 206 29.13 13.63 4.08
N GLU A 207 30.23 13.44 3.36
CA GLU A 207 31.52 12.96 3.91
C GLU A 207 32.08 13.90 5.00
N ASP A 208 31.77 15.19 4.95
CA ASP A 208 32.21 16.22 5.92
C ASP A 208 31.09 16.66 6.90
N GLY A 209 30.06 15.84 7.08
CA GLY A 209 28.91 16.18 7.93
C GLY A 209 29.28 16.36 9.41
N ILE A 210 29.17 17.58 9.92
CA ILE A 210 29.33 17.87 11.36
C ILE A 210 28.07 17.40 12.10
N SER A 211 28.20 16.39 12.95
CA SER A 211 27.13 15.95 13.84
C SER A 211 27.35 16.54 15.24
N HIS A 212 26.40 17.34 15.71
CA HIS A 212 26.40 17.88 17.09
C HIS A 212 25.81 16.91 18.13
N PHE A 213 25.83 15.60 17.87
CA PHE A 213 25.28 14.57 18.75
C PHE A 213 26.25 14.22 19.89
N ASP A 214 25.84 14.44 21.13
CA ASP A 214 26.56 14.01 22.33
C ASP A 214 26.12 12.59 22.70
N ALA A 215 26.96 11.61 22.41
CA ALA A 215 26.64 10.20 22.55
C ALA A 215 26.22 9.78 23.96
N LEU A 216 26.63 10.49 25.02
CA LEU A 216 26.24 10.13 26.38
C LEU A 216 24.96 10.87 26.79
N TRP A 217 24.98 12.21 26.72
CA TRP A 217 23.89 13.02 27.24
C TRP A 217 22.64 12.99 26.37
N ASP A 218 22.77 12.87 25.05
CA ASP A 218 21.59 12.76 24.19
C ASP A 218 20.90 11.39 24.36
N ASN A 219 21.66 10.31 24.56
CA ASN A 219 21.07 9.00 24.88
C ASN A 219 20.33 8.99 26.23
N VAL A 220 20.85 9.69 27.25
CA VAL A 220 20.14 9.88 28.53
C VAL A 220 18.83 10.66 28.33
N LYS A 221 18.86 11.75 27.56
CA LYS A 221 17.67 12.55 27.26
C LYS A 221 16.62 11.76 26.48
N ILE A 222 17.03 11.02 25.46
CA ILE A 222 16.15 10.14 24.67
C ILE A 222 15.53 9.06 25.55
N SER A 223 16.34 8.42 26.42
CA SER A 223 15.83 7.40 27.35
C SER A 223 14.83 7.98 28.36
N TRP A 224 15.12 9.17 28.89
CA TRP A 224 14.21 9.88 29.79
C TRP A 224 12.93 10.33 29.08
N MET A 225 13.02 10.80 27.83
CA MET A 225 11.88 11.13 26.98
C MET A 225 10.96 9.92 26.80
N HIS A 226 11.49 8.77 26.37
CA HIS A 226 10.69 7.55 26.22
C HIS A 226 10.08 7.10 27.55
N THR A 227 10.81 7.23 28.66
CA THR A 227 10.25 6.94 30.00
C THR A 227 9.03 7.82 30.31
N LYS A 228 9.12 9.14 30.08
CA LYS A 228 7.99 10.06 30.24
C LYS A 228 6.81 9.69 29.33
N LEU A 229 7.08 9.31 28.09
CA LEU A 229 6.06 8.94 27.11
C LEU A 229 5.38 7.60 27.49
N ALA A 230 6.15 6.60 27.89
CA ALA A 230 5.64 5.30 28.33
C ALA A 230 4.79 5.40 29.61
N LEU A 231 5.12 6.29 30.54
CA LEU A 231 4.26 6.56 31.70
C LEU A 231 3.04 7.40 31.31
N GLY A 232 3.22 8.38 30.41
CA GLY A 232 2.16 9.25 29.92
C GLY A 232 1.09 8.55 29.07
N MET A 233 1.43 7.45 28.39
CA MET A 233 0.47 6.68 27.60
C MET A 233 -0.55 5.93 28.46
N LEU A 234 -0.21 5.54 29.69
CA LEU A 234 -1.06 4.69 30.55
C LEU A 234 -2.48 5.24 30.75
N PRO A 235 -2.68 6.51 31.15
CA PRO A 235 -4.04 7.08 31.24
C PRO A 235 -4.72 7.28 29.88
N ARG A 236 -3.96 7.21 28.78
CA ARG A 236 -4.45 7.45 27.41
C ARG A 236 -4.81 6.16 26.67
N ILE A 237 -4.50 4.99 27.22
CA ILE A 237 -4.79 3.67 26.62
C ILE A 237 -6.21 3.57 26.06
N PRO A 238 -7.29 3.97 26.78
CA PRO A 238 -8.65 3.87 26.23
C PRO A 238 -8.87 4.72 24.98
N SER A 239 -8.27 5.92 24.91
CA SER A 239 -8.36 6.78 23.73
C SER A 239 -7.52 6.23 22.58
N LEU A 240 -6.29 5.79 22.87
CA LEU A 240 -5.39 5.21 21.86
C LEU A 240 -5.98 3.95 21.21
N LEU A 241 -6.65 3.08 21.99
CA LEU A 241 -7.34 1.89 21.47
C LEU A 241 -8.64 2.21 20.71
N ARG A 242 -9.28 3.36 20.99
CA ARG A 242 -10.46 3.83 20.25
C ARG A 242 -10.10 4.50 18.93
N ARG A 243 -8.87 5.00 18.81
CA ARG A 243 -8.37 5.64 17.60
C ARG A 243 -8.40 4.65 16.45
N LYS A 244 -9.10 5.01 15.37
CA LYS A 244 -9.06 4.25 14.12
C LYS A 244 -7.71 4.48 13.45
N PRO A 245 -7.04 3.46 12.93
CA PRO A 245 -5.84 3.68 12.12
C PRO A 245 -6.20 4.60 10.96
N VAL A 246 -5.31 5.56 10.65
CA VAL A 246 -5.41 6.34 9.42
C VAL A 246 -5.40 5.33 8.29
N GLN A 247 -6.54 5.23 7.61
CA GLN A 247 -6.71 4.33 6.49
C GLN A 247 -5.84 4.91 5.36
N ASP A 248 -4.63 4.38 5.20
CA ASP A 248 -3.98 4.43 3.91
C ASP A 248 -4.91 3.67 2.96
N ASP A 249 -5.33 4.32 1.87
CA ASP A 249 -6.28 3.80 0.87
C ASP A 249 -5.76 2.57 0.10
N HIS A 250 -4.76 1.87 0.62
CA HIS A 250 -4.20 0.70 0.00
C HIS A 250 -3.97 -0.43 1.02
N TRP A 251 -4.80 -1.46 0.94
CA TRP A 251 -4.69 -2.73 1.67
C TRP A 251 -3.34 -3.46 1.48
N SER A 252 -2.45 -2.97 0.60
CA SER A 252 -1.12 -3.51 0.33
C SER A 252 0.04 -2.69 0.91
N SER A 253 -0.19 -1.54 1.56
CA SER A 253 0.87 -0.67 2.08
C SER A 253 1.31 -0.96 3.52
N HIS A 254 0.68 -1.93 4.22
CA HIS A 254 1.11 -2.27 5.58
C HIS A 254 2.41 -3.09 5.63
N ALA A 255 3.35 -2.55 6.42
CA ALA A 255 4.67 -3.02 6.79
C ALA A 255 4.66 -4.41 7.50
N GLU A 256 5.50 -5.35 7.04
CA GLU A 256 6.66 -5.93 7.77
C GLU A 256 6.40 -7.29 8.45
N ARG A 257 7.45 -8.13 8.53
CA ARG A 257 7.67 -9.50 9.09
C ARG A 257 6.53 -10.28 9.80
N GLY A 258 5.58 -9.62 10.48
CA GLY A 258 4.43 -10.25 11.12
C GLY A 258 3.52 -11.03 10.17
N THR A 259 3.39 -10.60 8.90
CA THR A 259 2.63 -11.36 7.89
C THR A 259 3.29 -12.70 7.55
N ILE A 260 4.63 -12.74 7.47
CA ILE A 260 5.37 -13.98 7.16
C ILE A 260 5.31 -14.95 8.33
N LEU A 261 5.55 -14.46 9.57
CA LEU A 261 5.41 -15.27 10.78
C LEU A 261 3.97 -15.77 10.97
N GLY A 262 2.97 -14.93 10.66
CA GLY A 262 1.56 -15.32 10.68
C GLY A 262 1.24 -16.40 9.64
N ILE A 263 1.74 -16.28 8.41
CA ILE A 263 1.59 -17.32 7.38
C ILE A 263 2.31 -18.60 7.77
N GLN A 264 3.52 -18.53 8.33
CA GLN A 264 4.26 -19.70 8.85
C GLN A 264 3.50 -20.38 9.98
N PHE A 265 2.88 -19.61 10.88
CA PHE A 265 2.04 -20.14 11.95
C PHE A 265 0.76 -20.80 11.41
N LEU A 266 0.08 -20.18 10.44
CA LEU A 266 -1.07 -20.75 9.76
C LEU A 266 -0.73 -22.05 9.04
N LEU A 267 0.43 -22.08 8.35
CA LEU A 267 0.97 -23.28 7.71
C LEU A 267 1.31 -24.37 8.72
N TRP A 268 1.88 -24.01 9.87
CA TRP A 268 2.17 -24.95 10.96
C TRP A 268 0.89 -25.56 11.55
N ILE A 269 -0.16 -24.75 11.76
CA ILE A 269 -1.47 -25.25 12.20
C ILE A 269 -2.02 -26.25 11.17
N TYR A 270 -2.02 -25.86 9.90
CA TYR A 270 -2.51 -26.73 8.83
C TYR A 270 -1.69 -28.02 8.69
N SER A 271 -0.35 -27.94 8.76
CA SER A 271 0.52 -29.10 8.61
C SER A 271 0.43 -30.07 9.78
N THR A 272 0.18 -29.55 10.99
CA THR A 272 0.18 -30.36 12.22
C THR A 272 -1.20 -30.91 12.54
N PHE A 273 -2.26 -30.14 12.30
CA PHE A 273 -3.62 -30.48 12.71
C PHE A 273 -4.60 -30.68 11.54
N GLY A 274 -4.17 -30.39 10.31
CA GLY A 274 -4.96 -30.59 9.09
C GLY A 274 -6.01 -29.48 8.82
N ARG A 275 -6.70 -29.62 7.69
CA ARG A 275 -7.71 -28.65 7.19
C ARG A 275 -8.85 -28.43 8.17
N GLY A 276 -9.38 -29.50 8.77
CA GLY A 276 -10.57 -29.41 9.62
C GLY A 276 -10.36 -28.49 10.83
N VAL A 277 -9.23 -28.64 11.52
CA VAL A 277 -8.87 -27.79 12.66
C VAL A 277 -8.63 -26.35 12.21
N PHE A 278 -7.94 -26.15 11.08
CA PHE A 278 -7.75 -24.82 10.51
C PHE A 278 -9.08 -24.12 10.21
N SER A 279 -10.02 -24.79 9.52
CA SER A 279 -11.34 -24.22 9.20
C SER A 279 -12.15 -23.87 10.45
N VAL A 280 -12.00 -24.64 11.55
CA VAL A 280 -12.64 -24.30 12.83
C VAL A 280 -12.02 -23.07 13.47
N LEU A 281 -10.68 -22.96 13.48
CA LEU A 281 -9.96 -21.80 14.01
C LEU A 281 -10.16 -20.53 13.16
N LEU A 282 -10.41 -20.69 11.87
CA LEU A 282 -10.69 -19.60 10.95
C LEU A 282 -12.02 -18.88 11.28
N LYS A 283 -13.04 -19.63 11.70
CA LYS A 283 -14.38 -19.08 12.02
C LYS A 283 -14.36 -17.94 13.05
N PRO A 284 -13.77 -18.09 14.26
CA PRO A 284 -13.73 -17.00 15.24
C PRO A 284 -12.91 -15.80 14.75
N VAL A 285 -11.84 -16.04 13.99
CA VAL A 285 -11.04 -14.95 13.37
C VAL A 285 -11.90 -14.18 12.37
N MET A 286 -12.61 -14.88 11.48
CA MET A 286 -13.51 -14.25 10.51
C MET A 286 -14.72 -13.59 11.18
N ALA A 287 -15.18 -14.11 12.32
CA ALA A 287 -16.24 -13.49 13.10
C ALA A 287 -15.77 -12.16 13.69
N TYR A 288 -14.55 -12.08 14.20
CA TYR A 288 -13.94 -10.83 14.64
C TYR A 288 -13.88 -9.80 13.49
N TYR A 289 -13.37 -10.21 12.32
CA TYR A 289 -13.32 -9.33 11.14
C TYR A 289 -14.71 -8.94 10.65
N TYR A 290 -15.69 -9.82 10.71
CA TYR A 290 -17.08 -9.51 10.37
C TYR A 290 -17.69 -8.47 11.33
N LEU A 291 -17.40 -8.56 12.63
CA LEU A 291 -17.92 -7.62 13.63
C LEU A 291 -17.21 -6.25 13.60
N ARG A 292 -15.94 -6.20 13.17
CA ARG A 292 -15.10 -4.99 13.16
C ARG A 292 -14.86 -4.37 11.78
N GLY A 293 -15.04 -5.12 10.71
CA GLY A 293 -14.56 -4.80 9.36
C GLY A 293 -15.52 -3.92 8.58
N GLY A 294 -15.65 -2.64 8.96
CA GLY A 294 -16.60 -1.68 8.37
C GLY A 294 -16.67 -1.72 6.83
N PRO A 295 -15.64 -1.26 6.09
CA PRO A 295 -15.70 -1.18 4.62
C PRO A 295 -15.78 -2.54 3.91
N VAL A 296 -15.03 -3.54 4.38
CA VAL A 296 -14.98 -4.90 3.79
C VAL A 296 -16.33 -5.60 3.94
N LYS A 297 -16.96 -5.49 5.12
CA LYS A 297 -18.30 -6.01 5.37
C LYS A 297 -19.33 -5.31 4.49
N GLN A 298 -19.27 -3.97 4.41
CA GLN A 298 -20.20 -3.19 3.60
C GLN A 298 -20.14 -3.63 2.13
N ALA A 299 -18.94 -3.69 1.55
CA ALA A 299 -18.77 -4.13 0.17
C ALA A 299 -19.28 -5.57 -0.07
N SER A 300 -19.03 -6.48 0.87
CA SER A 300 -19.58 -7.83 0.78
C SER A 300 -21.11 -7.86 0.91
N ASP A 301 -21.69 -6.98 1.71
CA ASP A 301 -23.15 -6.88 1.87
C ASP A 301 -23.78 -6.33 0.58
N ASP A 302 -23.22 -5.25 0.03
CA ASP A 302 -23.67 -4.64 -1.23
C ASP A 302 -23.63 -5.65 -2.38
N PHE A 303 -22.54 -6.41 -2.50
CA PHE A 303 -22.42 -7.51 -3.47
C PHE A 303 -23.52 -8.57 -3.29
N ILE A 304 -23.70 -9.06 -2.06
CA ILE A 304 -24.69 -10.11 -1.77
C ILE A 304 -26.11 -9.61 -2.01
N GLN A 305 -26.42 -8.36 -1.65
CA GLN A 305 -27.71 -7.73 -1.96
C GLN A 305 -27.93 -7.67 -3.46
N GLN A 306 -26.92 -7.28 -4.23
CA GLN A 306 -27.01 -7.21 -5.69
C GLN A 306 -27.22 -8.58 -6.33
N VAL A 307 -26.47 -9.61 -5.92
CA VAL A 307 -26.64 -10.99 -6.42
C VAL A 307 -28.05 -11.50 -6.11
N ASN A 308 -28.54 -11.29 -4.89
CA ASN A 308 -29.89 -11.70 -4.51
C ASN A 308 -30.97 -10.96 -5.30
N ALA A 309 -30.81 -9.65 -5.52
CA ALA A 309 -31.75 -8.86 -6.32
C ALA A 309 -31.78 -9.35 -7.77
N TYR A 310 -30.61 -9.56 -8.37
CA TYR A 310 -30.49 -10.06 -9.73
C TYR A 310 -31.09 -11.46 -9.89
N ALA A 311 -30.76 -12.38 -8.98
CA ALA A 311 -31.29 -13.75 -8.98
C ALA A 311 -32.83 -13.76 -8.86
N ARG A 312 -33.42 -12.89 -8.04
CA ARG A 312 -34.88 -12.74 -7.94
C ARG A 312 -35.50 -12.26 -9.26
N VAL A 313 -34.92 -11.23 -9.88
CA VAL A 313 -35.43 -10.69 -11.16
C VAL A 313 -35.34 -11.71 -12.29
N LYS A 314 -34.26 -12.51 -12.32
CA LYS A 314 -34.04 -13.56 -13.33
C LYS A 314 -34.66 -14.91 -12.97
N ASN A 315 -35.35 -15.02 -11.83
CA ASN A 315 -35.93 -16.25 -11.30
C ASN A 315 -34.91 -17.41 -11.19
N ILE A 316 -33.70 -17.11 -10.72
CA ILE A 316 -32.59 -18.05 -10.54
C ILE A 316 -32.52 -18.50 -9.08
N THR A 317 -32.47 -19.81 -8.85
CA THR A 317 -32.24 -20.37 -7.52
C THR A 317 -30.74 -20.43 -7.24
N LEU A 318 -30.28 -19.67 -6.25
CA LEU A 318 -28.87 -19.69 -5.84
C LEU A 318 -28.52 -21.01 -5.12
N PRO A 319 -27.30 -21.54 -5.30
CA PRO A 319 -26.89 -22.83 -4.73
C PRO A 319 -26.71 -22.80 -3.20
N GLU A 320 -26.61 -21.61 -2.61
CA GLU A 320 -26.35 -21.43 -1.19
C GLU A 320 -27.05 -20.18 -0.62
N LYS A 321 -27.26 -20.18 0.70
CA LYS A 321 -27.67 -18.97 1.42
C LYS A 321 -26.46 -18.08 1.64
N LEU A 322 -26.47 -16.91 1.00
CA LEU A 322 -25.40 -15.94 1.09
C LEU A 322 -25.46 -15.13 2.39
N SER A 323 -24.30 -14.89 2.99
CA SER A 323 -24.12 -13.91 4.05
C SER A 323 -22.71 -13.33 3.98
N PRO A 324 -22.49 -12.08 4.40
CA PRO A 324 -21.14 -11.50 4.35
C PRO A 324 -20.14 -12.28 5.19
N TYR A 325 -20.59 -12.87 6.31
CA TYR A 325 -19.76 -13.76 7.12
C TYR A 325 -19.33 -15.02 6.35
N ARG A 326 -20.24 -15.69 5.63
CA ARG A 326 -19.90 -16.87 4.82
C ARG A 326 -18.94 -16.50 3.68
N HIS A 327 -19.14 -15.34 3.06
CA HIS A 327 -18.24 -14.82 2.04
C HIS A 327 -16.82 -14.59 2.58
N LEU A 328 -16.69 -13.99 3.76
CA LEU A 328 -15.39 -13.81 4.44
C LEU A 328 -14.73 -15.14 4.82
N VAL A 329 -15.50 -16.11 5.32
CA VAL A 329 -15.00 -17.45 5.63
C VAL A 329 -14.50 -18.15 4.35
N SER A 330 -15.28 -18.13 3.27
CA SER A 330 -14.89 -18.69 1.97
C SER A 330 -13.58 -18.08 1.46
N PHE A 331 -13.39 -16.76 1.60
CA PHE A 331 -12.15 -16.10 1.25
C PHE A 331 -10.95 -16.59 2.09
N GLY A 332 -11.13 -16.73 3.41
CA GLY A 332 -10.10 -17.27 4.29
C GLY A 332 -9.73 -18.73 3.95
N GLU A 333 -10.71 -19.54 3.57
CA GLU A 333 -10.47 -20.91 3.13
C GLU A 333 -9.76 -20.96 1.77
N THR A 334 -10.05 -20.04 0.85
CA THR A 334 -9.31 -19.91 -0.42
C THR A 334 -7.84 -19.57 -0.20
N MET A 335 -7.50 -18.80 0.85
CA MET A 335 -6.10 -18.57 1.20
C MET A 335 -5.40 -19.87 1.62
N LEU A 336 -6.08 -20.71 2.42
CA LEU A 336 -5.57 -22.04 2.74
C LEU A 336 -5.42 -22.90 1.49
N ASP A 337 -6.39 -22.86 0.59
CA ASP A 337 -6.35 -23.62 -0.67
C ASP A 337 -5.15 -23.22 -1.53
N LYS A 338 -4.84 -21.92 -1.63
CA LYS A 338 -3.64 -21.45 -2.32
C LYS A 338 -2.36 -21.98 -1.70
N LEU A 339 -2.25 -21.92 -0.37
CA LEU A 339 -1.09 -22.43 0.37
C LEU A 339 -0.90 -23.95 0.18
N ALA A 340 -1.98 -24.72 0.29
CA ALA A 340 -1.99 -26.17 0.07
C ALA A 340 -1.62 -26.53 -1.38
N ALA A 341 -2.14 -25.78 -2.37
CA ALA A 341 -1.79 -25.93 -3.77
C ALA A 341 -0.28 -25.71 -4.01
N TRP A 342 0.30 -24.67 -3.39
CA TRP A 342 1.72 -24.34 -3.52
C TRP A 342 2.63 -25.38 -2.86
N ARG A 343 2.26 -25.89 -1.69
CA ARG A 343 2.96 -27.03 -1.06
C ARG A 343 2.87 -28.31 -1.90
N GLY A 344 1.85 -28.39 -2.76
CA GLY A 344 1.59 -29.51 -3.64
C GLY A 344 0.68 -30.57 -3.04
N ASP A 345 -0.09 -30.23 -2.02
CA ASP A 345 -1.06 -31.13 -1.38
C ASP A 345 -2.25 -31.46 -2.28
N PHE A 346 -2.53 -30.60 -3.26
CA PHE A 346 -3.50 -30.88 -4.30
C PHE A 346 -2.84 -31.54 -5.51
N SER A 347 -3.47 -32.61 -5.96
CA SER A 347 -3.09 -33.35 -7.17
C SER A 347 -4.24 -33.32 -8.17
N GLU A 348 -4.03 -33.90 -9.36
CA GLU A 348 -5.10 -34.09 -10.35
C GLU A 348 -6.33 -34.79 -9.77
N LYS A 349 -6.15 -35.63 -8.75
CA LYS A 349 -7.25 -36.33 -8.09
C LYS A 349 -8.22 -35.39 -7.38
N ASN A 350 -7.83 -34.15 -7.09
CA ASN A 350 -8.68 -33.14 -6.46
C ASN A 350 -9.41 -32.27 -7.48
N LEU A 351 -9.05 -32.35 -8.76
CA LEU A 351 -9.54 -31.48 -9.81
C LEU A 351 -10.52 -32.21 -10.73
N VAL A 352 -11.59 -31.52 -11.09
CA VAL A 352 -12.47 -31.89 -12.21
C VAL A 352 -12.29 -30.82 -13.27
N VAL A 353 -11.71 -31.19 -14.42
CA VAL A 353 -11.37 -30.25 -15.48
C VAL A 353 -12.43 -30.33 -16.58
N HIS A 354 -13.19 -29.24 -16.73
CA HIS A 354 -14.17 -29.06 -17.79
C HIS A 354 -13.47 -28.40 -18.99
N GLY A 355 -13.55 -29.00 -20.18
CA GLY A 355 -12.84 -28.55 -21.38
C GLY A 355 -11.43 -29.15 -21.55
N THR A 356 -11.20 -30.37 -21.06
CA THR A 356 -9.88 -31.05 -21.12
C THR A 356 -9.42 -31.27 -22.57
N GLU A 357 -10.35 -31.46 -23.51
CA GLU A 357 -10.11 -31.60 -24.94
C GLU A 357 -9.40 -30.38 -25.54
N HIS A 358 -9.71 -29.17 -25.05
CA HIS A 358 -9.04 -27.96 -25.48
C HIS A 358 -7.60 -27.91 -24.93
N TYR A 359 -7.43 -28.31 -23.69
CA TYR A 359 -6.13 -28.32 -23.03
C TYR A 359 -5.12 -29.24 -23.74
N GLU A 360 -5.53 -30.43 -24.15
CA GLU A 360 -4.67 -31.37 -24.90
C GLU A 360 -4.33 -30.90 -26.31
N ALA A 361 -5.26 -30.19 -26.97
CA ALA A 361 -5.02 -29.61 -28.30
C ALA A 361 -4.02 -28.44 -28.23
N LEU A 362 -4.13 -27.61 -27.20
CA LEU A 362 -3.29 -26.41 -27.04
C LEU A 362 -1.90 -26.71 -26.53
N SER A 363 -1.72 -27.75 -25.69
CA SER A 363 -0.39 -28.13 -25.19
C SER A 363 0.58 -28.61 -26.28
N LYS A 364 0.06 -28.95 -27.47
CA LYS A 364 0.84 -29.35 -28.65
C LYS A 364 1.20 -28.20 -29.59
N ARG A 365 0.70 -26.97 -29.34
CA ARG A 365 1.01 -25.81 -30.17
C ARG A 365 2.44 -25.32 -29.89
N GLU A 366 3.12 -24.88 -30.92
CA GLU A 366 4.44 -24.23 -30.78
C GLU A 366 4.33 -22.86 -30.09
N LYS A 367 3.24 -22.14 -30.34
CA LYS A 367 2.95 -20.84 -29.70
C LYS A 367 1.96 -21.00 -28.56
N GLY A 368 2.22 -20.26 -27.49
CA GLY A 368 1.39 -20.19 -26.30
C GLY A 368 0.06 -19.49 -26.52
N ILE A 369 -0.74 -19.41 -25.46
CA ILE A 369 -2.08 -18.80 -25.44
C ILE A 369 -2.19 -17.73 -24.35
N VAL A 370 -3.26 -16.95 -24.44
CA VAL A 370 -3.68 -16.05 -23.37
C VAL A 370 -4.86 -16.66 -22.62
N MET A 371 -4.84 -16.59 -21.30
CA MET A 371 -5.95 -16.97 -20.42
C MET A 371 -6.42 -15.75 -19.65
N LEU A 372 -7.72 -15.47 -19.73
CA LEU A 372 -8.40 -14.48 -18.92
C LEU A 372 -9.04 -15.18 -17.72
N GLY A 373 -8.59 -14.81 -16.52
CA GLY A 373 -9.17 -15.28 -15.26
C GLY A 373 -9.84 -14.14 -14.49
N SER A 374 -10.43 -14.47 -13.35
CA SER A 374 -11.01 -13.50 -12.41
C SER A 374 -10.60 -13.80 -10.96
N HIS A 375 -10.98 -12.94 -10.03
CA HIS A 375 -10.86 -13.21 -8.59
C HIS A 375 -12.01 -14.10 -8.06
N LEU A 376 -12.71 -14.80 -8.95
CA LEU A 376 -13.67 -15.84 -8.63
C LEU A 376 -12.94 -17.17 -8.37
N GLY A 377 -13.08 -17.70 -7.16
CA GLY A 377 -12.48 -18.95 -6.75
C GLY A 377 -10.96 -18.87 -6.64
N ASN A 378 -10.28 -19.94 -7.07
CA ASN A 378 -8.86 -20.10 -6.90
C ASN A 378 -8.15 -20.50 -8.21
N LEU A 379 -7.67 -19.49 -8.94
CA LEU A 379 -6.90 -19.68 -10.17
C LEU A 379 -5.55 -20.40 -9.94
N GLU A 380 -4.99 -20.38 -8.73
CA GLU A 380 -3.70 -21.04 -8.45
C GLU A 380 -3.78 -22.57 -8.60
N LEU A 381 -4.98 -23.14 -8.47
CA LEU A 381 -5.21 -24.57 -8.69
C LEU A 381 -4.90 -25.00 -10.12
N CYS A 382 -4.94 -24.08 -11.07
CA CYS A 382 -4.61 -24.35 -12.46
C CYS A 382 -3.13 -24.66 -12.65
N ARG A 383 -2.26 -24.29 -11.69
CA ARG A 383 -0.85 -24.74 -11.68
C ARG A 383 -0.72 -26.24 -11.42
N ALA A 384 -1.69 -26.86 -10.75
CA ALA A 384 -1.70 -28.32 -10.65
C ALA A 384 -2.00 -28.97 -12.02
N LEU A 385 -2.64 -28.26 -12.96
CA LEU A 385 -2.79 -28.72 -14.35
C LEU A 385 -1.45 -28.72 -15.10
N SER A 386 -0.60 -27.70 -14.91
CA SER A 386 0.72 -27.69 -15.57
C SER A 386 1.64 -28.81 -15.09
N ARG A 387 1.38 -29.45 -13.93
CA ARG A 387 2.13 -30.65 -13.50
C ARG A 387 1.87 -31.87 -14.39
N ARG A 388 0.75 -31.90 -15.12
CA ARG A 388 0.39 -32.96 -16.08
C ARG A 388 1.28 -32.93 -17.33
N HIS A 389 1.80 -31.76 -17.68
CA HIS A 389 2.75 -31.56 -18.77
C HIS A 389 3.99 -30.84 -18.26
N LYS A 390 5.04 -31.59 -17.92
CA LYS A 390 6.28 -31.08 -17.32
C LYS A 390 6.93 -29.92 -18.08
N ASP A 391 6.66 -29.81 -19.38
CA ASP A 391 7.25 -28.79 -20.26
C ASP A 391 6.38 -27.53 -20.40
N LEU A 392 5.13 -27.55 -19.89
CA LEU A 392 4.21 -26.42 -20.01
C LEU A 392 4.47 -25.36 -18.93
N LYS A 393 4.91 -24.17 -19.35
CA LYS A 393 5.10 -23.01 -18.46
C LYS A 393 3.89 -22.08 -18.52
N ILE A 394 3.28 -21.84 -17.36
CA ILE A 394 2.19 -20.86 -17.17
C ILE A 394 2.74 -19.64 -16.43
N ASN A 395 2.62 -18.46 -17.03
CA ASN A 395 3.04 -17.18 -16.48
C ASN A 395 1.84 -16.36 -16.01
N ALA A 396 1.79 -15.97 -14.74
CA ALA A 396 0.73 -15.11 -14.22
C ALA A 396 1.18 -13.64 -14.21
N LEU A 397 0.37 -12.76 -14.81
CA LEU A 397 0.61 -11.32 -14.81
C LEU A 397 0.11 -10.71 -13.50
N VAL A 398 1.00 -10.05 -12.76
CA VAL A 398 0.65 -9.40 -11.48
C VAL A 398 1.02 -7.91 -11.53
N PHE A 399 0.00 -7.06 -11.33
CA PHE A 399 0.14 -5.61 -11.24
C PHE A 399 0.51 -5.21 -9.81
N THR A 400 1.78 -5.33 -9.42
CA THR A 400 2.26 -4.83 -8.12
C THR A 400 3.70 -4.34 -8.20
N GLU A 401 4.02 -3.26 -7.47
CA GLU A 401 5.38 -2.82 -7.14
C GLU A 401 6.01 -3.66 -5.99
N HIS A 402 5.38 -4.76 -5.57
CA HIS A 402 5.70 -5.49 -4.33
C HIS A 402 5.83 -7.01 -4.48
N ALA A 403 5.98 -7.53 -5.69
CA ALA A 403 5.99 -8.98 -5.92
C ALA A 403 7.26 -9.70 -5.40
N GLU A 404 8.30 -8.97 -4.96
CA GLU A 404 9.38 -9.53 -4.15
C GLU A 404 8.88 -10.16 -2.85
N ARG A 405 7.86 -9.57 -2.20
CA ARG A 405 7.26 -10.12 -0.96
C ARG A 405 6.43 -11.36 -1.24
N PHE A 406 5.67 -11.34 -2.34
CA PHE A 406 4.94 -12.52 -2.81
C PHE A 406 5.92 -13.67 -3.07
N ASN A 407 7.01 -13.39 -3.78
CA ASN A 407 8.08 -14.37 -4.02
C ASN A 407 8.75 -14.87 -2.73
N ALA A 408 8.95 -14.01 -1.73
CA ALA A 408 9.52 -14.39 -0.44
C ALA A 408 8.59 -15.34 0.36
N VAL A 409 7.29 -15.05 0.40
CA VAL A 409 6.28 -15.95 1.00
C VAL A 409 6.29 -17.29 0.26
N MET A 410 6.27 -17.26 -1.08
CA MET A 410 6.27 -18.46 -1.91
C MET A 410 7.49 -19.35 -1.71
N LYS A 411 8.69 -18.76 -1.66
CA LYS A 411 9.94 -19.48 -1.42
C LYS A 411 9.97 -20.13 -0.03
N ALA A 412 9.29 -19.54 0.96
CA ALA A 412 9.12 -20.13 2.28
C ALA A 412 8.11 -21.30 2.30
N VAL A 413 7.10 -21.28 1.43
CA VAL A 413 6.07 -22.34 1.34
C VAL A 413 6.55 -23.52 0.49
N ASN A 414 7.17 -23.25 -0.65
CA ASN A 414 7.73 -24.27 -1.54
C ASN A 414 9.02 -23.75 -2.22
N PRO A 415 10.20 -24.12 -1.71
CA PRO A 415 11.48 -23.71 -2.28
C PRO A 415 11.74 -24.21 -3.71
N GLN A 416 11.04 -25.26 -4.15
CA GLN A 416 11.17 -25.88 -5.47
C GLN A 416 10.13 -25.36 -6.49
N SER A 417 9.24 -24.47 -6.08
CA SER A 417 8.26 -23.85 -6.97
C SER A 417 8.91 -22.75 -7.82
N GLU A 418 9.18 -23.02 -9.11
CA GLU A 418 9.43 -21.94 -10.08
C GLU A 418 8.14 -21.13 -10.29
N VAL A 419 8.06 -19.99 -9.58
CA VAL A 419 6.95 -19.06 -9.73
C VAL A 419 7.17 -18.22 -10.98
N ASN A 420 6.55 -18.63 -12.08
CA ASN A 420 6.45 -17.83 -13.30
C ASN A 420 5.43 -16.70 -13.09
N VAL A 421 5.83 -15.65 -12.39
CA VAL A 421 5.03 -14.42 -12.22
C VAL A 421 5.73 -13.28 -12.94
N ILE A 422 5.01 -12.65 -13.86
CA ILE A 422 5.49 -11.49 -14.60
C ILE A 422 4.95 -10.24 -13.91
N GLN A 423 5.87 -9.46 -13.35
CA GLN A 423 5.56 -8.21 -12.68
C GLN A 423 5.44 -7.08 -13.70
N VAL A 424 4.39 -6.26 -13.59
CA VAL A 424 4.20 -5.11 -14.48
C VAL A 424 3.83 -3.89 -13.67
N SER A 425 4.71 -2.88 -13.70
CA SER A 425 4.47 -1.57 -13.09
C SER A 425 3.69 -0.63 -14.02
N LYS A 426 3.89 -0.73 -15.34
CA LYS A 426 3.16 0.04 -16.35
C LYS A 426 2.92 -0.80 -17.60
N MET A 427 1.70 -0.74 -18.15
CA MET A 427 1.38 -1.35 -19.44
C MET A 427 1.93 -0.49 -20.58
N GLY A 428 3.17 -0.81 -20.96
CA GLY A 428 3.90 -0.18 -22.06
C GLY A 428 4.33 -1.18 -23.14
N PRO A 429 5.01 -0.72 -24.20
CA PRO A 429 5.55 -1.57 -25.25
C PRO A 429 6.44 -2.70 -24.72
N ASP A 430 7.24 -2.44 -23.69
CA ASP A 430 8.16 -3.43 -23.11
C ASP A 430 7.43 -4.65 -22.54
N THR A 431 6.29 -4.43 -21.88
CA THR A 431 5.44 -5.51 -21.38
C THR A 431 4.87 -6.34 -22.52
N ALA A 432 4.39 -5.69 -23.59
CA ALA A 432 3.87 -6.40 -24.74
C ALA A 432 4.96 -7.24 -25.44
N ILE A 433 6.18 -6.70 -25.56
CA ILE A 433 7.33 -7.42 -26.14
C ILE A 433 7.70 -8.63 -25.28
N LEU A 434 7.82 -8.47 -23.96
CA LEU A 434 8.14 -9.57 -23.04
C LEU A 434 7.09 -10.69 -23.14
N LEU A 435 5.81 -10.33 -23.13
CA LEU A 435 4.73 -11.29 -23.22
C LEU A 435 4.69 -11.96 -24.60
N GLN A 436 5.00 -11.23 -25.68
CA GLN A 436 5.11 -11.82 -27.01
C GLN A 436 6.25 -12.85 -27.08
N GLN A 437 7.42 -12.57 -26.49
CA GLN A 437 8.53 -13.53 -26.41
C GLN A 437 8.12 -14.81 -25.66
N LYS A 438 7.33 -14.67 -24.60
CA LYS A 438 6.81 -15.79 -23.81
C LYS A 438 5.85 -16.65 -24.60
N ILE A 439 4.91 -16.02 -25.32
CA ILE A 439 4.02 -16.68 -26.26
C ILE A 439 4.81 -17.44 -27.35
N ASP A 440 5.80 -16.79 -27.95
CA ASP A 440 6.60 -17.41 -29.03
C ASP A 440 7.45 -18.59 -28.53
N ALA A 441 7.75 -18.63 -27.23
CA ALA A 441 8.38 -19.77 -26.56
C ALA A 441 7.40 -20.88 -26.13
N GLY A 442 6.13 -20.80 -26.55
CA GLY A 442 5.09 -21.78 -26.19
C GLY A 442 4.50 -21.60 -24.79
N GLU A 443 4.91 -20.55 -24.05
CA GLU A 443 4.48 -20.35 -22.67
C GLU A 443 3.07 -19.69 -22.62
N TRP A 444 2.25 -20.10 -21.66
CA TRP A 444 0.90 -19.57 -21.49
C TRP A 444 0.90 -18.36 -20.57
N ILE A 445 0.00 -17.41 -20.81
CA ILE A 445 -0.07 -16.15 -20.05
C ILE A 445 -1.44 -16.01 -19.42
N VAL A 446 -1.50 -15.90 -18.09
CA VAL A 446 -2.72 -15.62 -17.33
C VAL A 446 -2.80 -14.14 -17.01
N ILE A 447 -3.93 -13.51 -17.34
CA ILE A 447 -4.22 -12.12 -17.02
C ILE A 447 -5.59 -12.07 -16.33
N VAL A 448 -5.70 -11.34 -15.21
CA VAL A 448 -6.96 -11.24 -14.47
C VAL A 448 -7.77 -10.05 -14.98
N GLY A 449 -9.03 -10.29 -15.37
CA GLY A 449 -9.88 -9.37 -16.13
C GLY A 449 -10.88 -8.55 -15.32
N ASP A 450 -11.00 -8.77 -14.00
CA ASP A 450 -12.11 -8.26 -13.17
C ASP A 450 -11.69 -7.28 -12.07
N ARG A 451 -10.51 -6.65 -12.14
CA ARG A 451 -10.12 -5.57 -11.19
C ARG A 451 -9.50 -4.38 -11.88
N THR A 452 -9.99 -3.19 -11.57
CA THR A 452 -9.40 -1.91 -11.98
C THR A 452 -8.17 -1.59 -11.12
N SER A 453 -7.18 -0.91 -11.70
CA SER A 453 -6.00 -0.48 -10.94
C SER A 453 -6.30 0.80 -10.18
N VAL A 454 -6.04 0.80 -8.88
CA VAL A 454 -6.16 1.96 -7.96
C VAL A 454 -5.30 3.16 -8.35
N THR A 455 -4.34 3.00 -9.26
CA THR A 455 -3.42 4.08 -9.67
C THR A 455 -3.80 4.76 -10.98
N LYS A 456 -4.74 4.20 -11.77
CA LYS A 456 -5.17 4.75 -13.08
C LYS A 456 -6.63 4.38 -13.35
N GLU A 457 -7.55 5.14 -12.76
CA GLU A 457 -9.00 4.95 -12.93
C GLU A 457 -9.51 5.35 -14.34
N ASP A 458 -8.71 6.03 -15.17
CA ASP A 458 -9.15 6.64 -16.43
C ASP A 458 -9.35 5.66 -17.61
N ARG A 459 -9.12 4.35 -17.44
CA ARG A 459 -9.21 3.35 -18.53
C ARG A 459 -10.09 2.17 -18.18
N VAL A 460 -11.38 2.44 -18.03
CA VAL A 460 -12.42 1.43 -17.79
C VAL A 460 -13.38 1.33 -18.96
N ILE A 461 -14.07 0.20 -19.05
CA ILE A 461 -15.19 -0.06 -19.95
C ILE A 461 -16.36 -0.52 -19.09
N TRP A 462 -17.51 0.12 -19.26
CA TRP A 462 -18.69 -0.15 -18.46
C TRP A 462 -19.48 -1.29 -19.09
N ALA A 463 -19.56 -2.45 -18.43
CA ALA A 463 -20.35 -3.58 -18.91
C ALA A 463 -21.46 -3.92 -17.91
N ASP A 464 -22.58 -4.45 -18.40
CA ASP A 464 -23.62 -4.99 -17.54
C ASP A 464 -23.10 -6.23 -16.81
N PHE A 465 -23.19 -6.21 -15.49
CA PHE A 465 -22.79 -7.30 -14.60
C PHE A 465 -23.75 -7.39 -13.42
N LEU A 466 -24.44 -8.52 -13.31
CA LEU A 466 -25.51 -8.77 -12.34
C LEU A 466 -26.61 -7.71 -12.43
N GLY A 467 -26.95 -7.26 -13.65
CA GLY A 467 -28.01 -6.30 -13.93
C GLY A 467 -27.72 -4.85 -13.53
N LYS A 468 -26.44 -4.51 -13.31
CA LYS A 468 -25.98 -3.13 -13.13
C LYS A 468 -24.72 -2.88 -13.97
N PRO A 469 -24.55 -1.67 -14.54
CA PRO A 469 -23.29 -1.29 -15.17
C PRO A 469 -22.14 -1.29 -14.17
N ALA A 470 -21.06 -2.01 -14.47
CA ALA A 470 -19.85 -2.08 -13.66
C ALA A 470 -18.60 -1.70 -14.48
N PRO A 471 -17.62 -0.99 -13.88
CA PRO A 471 -16.37 -0.63 -14.54
C PRO A 471 -15.39 -1.82 -14.58
N PHE A 472 -15.11 -2.34 -15.77
CA PHE A 472 -14.06 -3.35 -16.00
C PHE A 472 -12.78 -2.70 -16.56
N PRO A 473 -11.58 -3.24 -16.25
CA PRO A 473 -10.33 -2.72 -16.77
C PRO A 473 -10.18 -2.96 -18.28
N GLN A 474 -9.79 -1.95 -19.06
CA GLN A 474 -9.48 -2.13 -20.49
C GLN A 474 -8.22 -2.97 -20.73
N GLY A 475 -7.28 -2.89 -19.79
CA GLY A 475 -5.93 -3.38 -19.94
C GLY A 475 -5.80 -4.85 -20.38
N PRO A 476 -6.37 -5.81 -19.63
CA PRO A 476 -6.27 -7.23 -19.93
C PRO A 476 -6.68 -7.58 -21.36
N PHE A 477 -7.81 -7.02 -21.82
CA PHE A 477 -8.37 -7.28 -23.14
C PHE A 477 -7.57 -6.60 -24.26
N MET A 478 -7.08 -5.39 -24.02
CA MET A 478 -6.17 -4.71 -24.95
C MET A 478 -4.87 -5.49 -25.14
N LEU A 479 -4.30 -6.03 -24.05
CA LEU A 479 -3.07 -6.80 -24.10
C LEU A 479 -3.28 -8.12 -24.83
N ALA A 480 -4.37 -8.84 -24.54
CA ALA A 480 -4.74 -10.04 -25.27
C ALA A 480 -4.91 -9.78 -26.78
N SER A 481 -5.48 -8.63 -27.17
CA SER A 481 -5.56 -8.21 -28.58
C SER A 481 -4.19 -7.98 -29.23
N ILE A 482 -3.23 -7.41 -28.50
CA ILE A 482 -1.88 -7.13 -29.01
C ILE A 482 -1.09 -8.43 -29.27
N LEU A 483 -1.26 -9.43 -28.41
CA LEU A 483 -0.55 -10.72 -28.51
C LEU A 483 -1.03 -11.59 -29.69
N LYS A 484 -2.23 -11.30 -30.21
CA LYS A 484 -2.83 -11.98 -31.37
C LYS A 484 -2.83 -13.51 -31.26
N GLN A 485 -3.07 -14.03 -30.06
CA GLN A 485 -3.17 -15.46 -29.80
C GLN A 485 -4.59 -15.84 -29.36
N PRO A 486 -4.92 -17.14 -29.42
CA PRO A 486 -6.14 -17.66 -28.81
C PRO A 486 -6.25 -17.26 -27.35
N VAL A 487 -7.45 -16.84 -26.99
CA VAL A 487 -7.84 -16.42 -25.65
C VAL A 487 -8.81 -17.44 -25.09
N TYR A 488 -8.53 -17.90 -23.88
CA TYR A 488 -9.37 -18.82 -23.13
C TYR A 488 -9.82 -18.17 -21.82
N LEU A 489 -10.99 -18.55 -21.32
CA LEU A 489 -11.42 -18.23 -19.96
C LEU A 489 -11.03 -19.36 -19.01
N MET A 490 -10.68 -18.99 -17.78
CA MET A 490 -10.35 -19.95 -16.75
C MET A 490 -10.97 -19.56 -15.41
N PHE A 491 -11.72 -20.49 -14.80
CA PHE A 491 -12.32 -20.34 -13.47
C PHE A 491 -12.11 -21.60 -12.64
N GLY A 492 -11.56 -21.47 -11.44
CA GLY A 492 -11.33 -22.58 -10.51
C GLY A 492 -12.24 -22.49 -9.31
N LEU A 493 -13.40 -23.16 -9.34
CA LEU A 493 -14.38 -23.10 -8.26
C LEU A 493 -14.18 -24.24 -7.29
N ARG A 494 -14.29 -23.97 -5.99
CA ARG A 494 -14.28 -25.01 -4.96
C ARG A 494 -15.65 -25.64 -4.83
N ASP A 495 -15.69 -26.97 -4.74
CA ASP A 495 -16.92 -27.69 -4.40
C ASP A 495 -17.03 -27.80 -2.87
N ASP A 496 -17.82 -26.90 -2.28
CA ASP A 496 -18.10 -26.85 -0.84
C ASP A 496 -19.09 -27.94 -0.38
N THR A 497 -19.62 -28.76 -1.28
CA THR A 497 -20.54 -29.86 -0.91
C THR A 497 -19.80 -31.11 -0.45
N GLN A 498 -18.51 -31.24 -0.80
CA GLN A 498 -17.69 -32.40 -0.49
C GLN A 498 -16.91 -32.20 0.81
N LYS A 499 -16.69 -33.30 1.53
CA LYS A 499 -15.87 -33.29 2.76
C LYS A 499 -14.38 -33.12 2.45
N ASP A 500 -13.93 -33.71 1.34
CA ASP A 500 -12.56 -33.58 0.85
C ASP A 500 -12.47 -32.44 -0.17
N PRO A 501 -11.35 -31.67 -0.20
CA PRO A 501 -11.18 -30.57 -1.14
C PRO A 501 -11.29 -31.06 -2.59
N ARG A 502 -12.32 -30.56 -3.26
CA ARG A 502 -12.61 -30.79 -4.68
C ARG A 502 -12.77 -29.44 -5.37
N PHE A 503 -12.25 -29.35 -6.59
CA PHE A 503 -12.29 -28.11 -7.35
C PHE A 503 -12.65 -28.38 -8.81
N ASP A 504 -13.63 -27.65 -9.31
CA ASP A 504 -14.02 -27.62 -10.71
C ASP A 504 -13.23 -26.52 -11.43
N VAL A 505 -12.39 -26.92 -12.37
CA VAL A 505 -11.65 -26.00 -13.23
C VAL A 505 -12.34 -25.95 -14.59
N TYR A 506 -12.90 -24.80 -14.92
CA TYR A 506 -13.53 -24.53 -16.21
C TYR A 506 -12.52 -23.88 -17.13
N PHE A 507 -12.24 -24.51 -18.26
CA PHE A 507 -11.35 -24.01 -19.29
C PHE A 507 -12.10 -23.91 -20.62
N GLU A 508 -12.44 -22.69 -21.02
CA GLU A 508 -13.38 -22.44 -22.12
C GLU A 508 -12.75 -21.56 -23.21
N PRO A 509 -12.94 -21.87 -24.50
CA PRO A 509 -12.51 -20.97 -25.58
C PRO A 509 -13.30 -19.65 -25.49
N PHE A 510 -12.58 -18.52 -25.61
CA PHE A 510 -13.18 -17.19 -25.58
C PHE A 510 -13.12 -16.51 -26.93
N SER A 511 -11.96 -16.54 -27.57
CA SER A 511 -11.74 -15.92 -28.88
C SER A 511 -10.48 -16.50 -29.52
N GLU A 512 -10.51 -16.84 -30.80
CA GLU A 512 -9.30 -17.22 -31.54
C GLU A 512 -8.29 -16.06 -31.63
N GLN A 513 -8.81 -14.83 -31.71
CA GLN A 513 -8.03 -13.61 -31.68
C GLN A 513 -8.95 -12.41 -31.38
N ILE A 514 -8.60 -11.62 -30.36
CA ILE A 514 -9.29 -10.35 -30.11
C ILE A 514 -8.81 -9.30 -31.12
N ILE A 515 -9.70 -8.85 -32.00
CA ILE A 515 -9.41 -7.82 -33.02
C ILE A 515 -10.05 -6.51 -32.60
N LEU A 516 -9.24 -5.45 -32.51
CA LEU A 516 -9.70 -4.10 -32.17
C LEU A 516 -9.35 -3.12 -33.32
N PRO A 517 -10.27 -2.90 -34.28
CA PRO A 517 -10.01 -2.06 -35.47
C PRO A 517 -9.72 -0.59 -35.13
N ARG A 518 -8.83 0.06 -35.89
CA ARG A 518 -8.32 1.43 -35.61
C ARG A 518 -9.37 2.57 -35.64
N GLY A 519 -10.64 2.29 -35.97
CA GLY A 519 -11.75 3.27 -35.92
C GLY A 519 -12.98 2.83 -35.10
N GLN A 520 -13.03 1.57 -34.66
CA GLN A 520 -14.14 1.01 -33.86
C GLN A 520 -13.61 0.34 -32.58
N ARG A 521 -12.45 0.83 -32.10
CA ARG A 521 -11.72 0.19 -31.01
C ARG A 521 -12.53 0.13 -29.72
N GLU A 522 -13.25 1.20 -29.41
CA GLU A 522 -14.03 1.31 -28.19
C GLU A 522 -15.26 0.39 -28.21
N GLU A 523 -16.01 0.38 -29.31
CA GLU A 523 -17.16 -0.52 -29.52
C GLU A 523 -16.74 -2.00 -29.50
N ALA A 524 -15.68 -2.37 -30.22
CA ALA A 524 -15.17 -3.74 -30.22
C ALA A 524 -14.65 -4.17 -28.84
N LEU A 525 -14.04 -3.24 -28.09
CA LEU A 525 -13.59 -3.51 -26.73
C LEU A 525 -14.77 -3.66 -25.77
N GLN A 526 -15.81 -2.84 -25.92
CA GLN A 526 -17.06 -2.92 -25.18
C GLN A 526 -17.72 -4.30 -25.36
N GLU A 527 -17.81 -4.80 -26.60
CA GLU A 527 -18.37 -6.13 -26.89
C GLU A 527 -17.57 -7.25 -26.21
N VAL A 528 -16.24 -7.22 -26.35
CA VAL A 528 -15.34 -8.22 -25.74
C VAL A 528 -15.47 -8.22 -24.22
N VAL A 529 -15.47 -7.05 -23.59
CA VAL A 529 -15.60 -6.91 -22.13
C VAL A 529 -16.99 -7.36 -21.68
N GLN A 530 -18.05 -7.04 -22.44
CA GLN A 530 -19.40 -7.47 -22.13
C GLN A 530 -19.55 -9.00 -22.18
N ASN A 531 -18.95 -9.65 -23.18
CA ASN A 531 -18.95 -11.12 -23.29
C ASN A 531 -18.19 -11.77 -22.11
N TYR A 532 -17.06 -11.18 -21.71
CA TYR A 532 -16.34 -11.62 -20.52
C TYR A 532 -17.17 -11.43 -19.25
N ALA A 533 -17.82 -10.27 -19.08
CA ALA A 533 -18.67 -9.97 -17.92
C ALA A 533 -19.84 -10.95 -17.81
N GLN A 534 -20.46 -11.34 -18.93
CA GLN A 534 -21.52 -12.36 -18.97
C GLN A 534 -21.03 -13.75 -18.55
N ARG A 535 -19.84 -14.16 -18.99
CA ARG A 535 -19.24 -15.44 -18.54
C ARG A 535 -18.86 -15.38 -17.06
N LEU A 536 -18.29 -14.27 -16.59
CA LEU A 536 -18.03 -14.06 -15.18
C LEU A 536 -19.32 -14.11 -14.36
N GLU A 537 -20.40 -13.49 -14.83
CA GLU A 537 -21.72 -13.52 -14.18
C GLU A 537 -22.22 -14.96 -14.03
N HIS A 538 -22.15 -15.75 -15.10
CA HIS A 538 -22.56 -17.16 -15.09
C HIS A 538 -21.86 -17.95 -13.97
N PHE A 539 -20.54 -17.82 -13.84
CA PHE A 539 -19.79 -18.53 -12.81
C PHE A 539 -19.96 -17.93 -11.42
N THR A 540 -20.12 -16.61 -11.31
CA THR A 540 -20.44 -15.94 -10.04
C THR A 540 -21.78 -16.45 -9.50
N LEU A 541 -22.79 -16.68 -10.33
CA LEU A 541 -24.06 -17.27 -9.88
C LEU A 541 -23.93 -18.74 -9.46
N LYS A 542 -22.95 -19.46 -10.01
CA LYS A 542 -22.65 -20.86 -9.66
C LYS A 542 -21.93 -21.01 -8.33
N ALA A 543 -21.08 -20.05 -7.95
CA ALA A 543 -20.37 -20.04 -6.68
C ALA A 543 -20.27 -18.61 -6.09
N PRO A 544 -21.39 -18.01 -5.67
CA PRO A 544 -21.44 -16.58 -5.35
C PRO A 544 -20.59 -16.19 -4.14
N SER A 545 -20.46 -17.05 -3.13
CA SER A 545 -19.56 -16.78 -1.99
C SER A 545 -18.07 -16.91 -2.33
N GLN A 546 -17.71 -17.26 -3.56
CA GLN A 546 -16.32 -17.42 -4.00
C GLN A 546 -15.82 -16.26 -4.85
N TRP A 547 -16.62 -15.19 -5.06
CA TRP A 547 -16.17 -14.02 -5.82
C TRP A 547 -15.56 -12.94 -4.92
N TYR A 548 -14.24 -12.93 -4.82
CA TYR A 548 -13.53 -12.22 -3.75
C TYR A 548 -13.22 -10.75 -4.09
N ASN A 549 -14.25 -9.94 -4.32
CA ASN A 549 -14.12 -8.48 -4.42
C ASN A 549 -14.74 -7.79 -3.19
N PHE A 550 -13.89 -7.31 -2.28
CA PHE A 550 -14.29 -6.64 -1.02
C PHE A 550 -14.19 -5.11 -1.11
N PHE A 551 -14.62 -4.57 -2.24
CA PHE A 551 -14.80 -3.13 -2.49
C PHE A 551 -16.08 -2.96 -3.33
N ASN A 552 -16.61 -1.74 -3.44
CA ASN A 552 -17.77 -1.52 -4.28
C ASN A 552 -17.41 -1.69 -5.77
N PHE A 553 -17.72 -2.86 -6.33
CA PHE A 553 -17.35 -3.20 -7.69
C PHE A 553 -18.07 -2.36 -8.76
N TRP A 554 -19.23 -1.77 -8.43
CA TRP A 554 -20.02 -0.97 -9.38
C TRP A 554 -19.68 0.52 -9.36
N GLN A 555 -18.68 0.92 -8.57
CA GLN A 555 -18.21 2.31 -8.48
C GLN A 555 -16.72 2.40 -8.82
N LEU A 556 -16.31 3.55 -9.34
CA LEU A 556 -14.90 3.93 -9.37
C LEU A 556 -14.50 4.37 -7.97
N THR A 557 -13.38 3.86 -7.46
CA THR A 557 -12.88 4.07 -6.09
C THR A 557 -12.69 5.55 -5.71
N GLY A 558 -12.64 6.48 -6.68
CA GLY A 558 -12.55 7.93 -6.47
C GLY A 558 -13.86 8.73 -6.39
N LYS A 559 -15.05 8.15 -6.60
CA LYS A 559 -16.33 8.89 -6.43
C LYS A 559 -16.91 8.66 -5.04
N LYS A 560 -16.96 9.72 -4.21
CA LYS A 560 -17.79 9.73 -3.00
C LYS A 560 -19.26 9.48 -3.38
N ASP A 561 -19.97 8.74 -2.54
CA ASP A 561 -21.41 8.57 -2.63
C ASP A 561 -22.08 9.95 -2.58
N ASP A 562 -22.50 10.46 -3.74
CA ASP A 562 -23.52 11.50 -3.80
C ASP A 562 -24.87 10.81 -3.63
N ASN A 563 -25.25 10.57 -2.37
CA ASN A 563 -26.64 10.38 -1.95
C ASN A 563 -26.80 10.79 -0.48
#